data_AF-A0A2T7X4V8-F1
#
_entry.id   AF-A0A2T7X4V8-F1
#
_cell.length_a   1.000
_cell.length_b   1.000
_cell.length_c   1.000
_cell.angle_alpha   90.00
_cell.angle_beta   90.00
_cell.angle_gamma   90.00
#
_symmetry.space_group_name_H-M   'P 1'
#
loop_
_entity.id
_entity.type
_entity.pdbx_description
1 polymer ?
#
loop_
_entity_poly.entity_id
_entity_poly.type
_entity_poly.pdbx_seq_one_letter_code
_entity_poly.pdbx_strand_id
1 'polypeptide(L)' 'MTIGESEEFMAEVRRCRSCGTYWEVGAFSYPRVISRDQARRELPDLDDLEQALGIDFPNPAATEE' A
#
# COMPACT_ATOMS: atom_id res chain seq x y z
N MET A 1 29.41 8.59 -19.95
CA MET A 1 28.10 7.97 -19.66
C MET A 1 28.08 7.67 -18.18
N THR A 2 27.45 8.52 -17.38
CA THR A 2 27.29 8.32 -15.94
C THR A 2 26.16 7.31 -15.75
N ILE A 3 26.48 6.13 -15.23
CA ILE A 3 25.50 5.08 -14.94
C ILE A 3 24.86 5.41 -13.59
N GLY A 4 23.54 5.63 -13.62
CA GLY A 4 22.62 5.23 -12.55
C GLY A 4 22.48 6.17 -11.37
N GLU A 5 21.79 7.29 -11.56
CA GLU A 5 20.90 7.78 -10.49
C GLU A 5 19.85 6.69 -10.31
N SER A 6 20.03 5.80 -9.33
CA SER A 6 18.98 4.88 -8.93
C SER A 6 17.85 5.74 -8.36
N GLU A 7 16.79 5.95 -9.13
CA GLU A 7 15.54 6.52 -8.62
C GLU A 7 15.18 5.73 -7.36
N GLU A 8 15.22 6.38 -6.20
CA GLU A 8 14.77 5.79 -4.96
C GLU A 8 13.30 5.43 -5.18
N PHE A 9 13.03 4.14 -5.39
CA PHE A 9 11.69 3.63 -5.56
C PHE A 9 10.95 3.84 -4.24
N MET A 10 10.23 4.97 -4.14
CA MET A 10 9.43 5.28 -2.96
C MET A 10 8.27 4.28 -2.90
N ALA A 11 8.32 3.40 -1.90
CA ALA A 11 7.23 2.48 -1.62
C ALA A 11 5.98 3.28 -1.23
N GLU A 12 4.86 2.99 -1.88
CA GLU A 12 3.57 3.61 -1.59
C GLU A 12 2.53 2.52 -1.27
N VAL A 13 1.80 2.73 -0.19
CA VAL A 13 0.67 1.89 0.19
C VAL A 13 -0.60 2.49 -0.40
N ARG A 14 -1.30 1.71 -1.23
CA ARG A 14 -2.61 2.06 -1.82
C ARG A 14 -3.70 1.17 -1.28
N ARG A 15 -4.92 1.70 -1.14
CA ARG A 15 -6.11 0.91 -0.82
C ARG A 15 -7.16 1.02 -1.91
N CYS A 16 -7.71 -0.12 -2.32
CA CYS A 16 -8.78 -0.16 -3.31
C CYS A 16 -10.11 0.30 -2.69
N ARG A 17 -10.74 1.32 -3.29
CA ARG A 17 -12.06 1.81 -2.85
C ARG A 17 -13.19 0.80 -3.07
N SER A 18 -13.08 -0.07 -4.06
CA SER A 18 -14.16 -1.03 -4.40
C SER A 18 -14.12 -2.32 -3.60
N CYS A 19 -12.92 -2.83 -3.27
CA CYS A 19 -12.77 -4.13 -2.62
C CYS A 19 -11.94 -4.09 -1.34
N GLY A 20 -11.38 -2.93 -0.96
CA GLY A 20 -10.71 -2.75 0.32
C GLY A 20 -9.28 -3.28 0.41
N THR A 21 -8.81 -3.97 -0.63
CA THR A 21 -7.48 -4.58 -0.70
C THR A 21 -6.36 -3.55 -0.65
N TYR A 22 -5.31 -3.86 0.11
CA TYR A 22 -4.09 -3.07 0.18
C TYR A 22 -3.08 -3.53 -0.87
N TRP A 23 -2.39 -2.55 -1.46
CA TRP A 23 -1.36 -2.75 -2.46
C TRP A 23 -0.10 -1.98 -2.05
N GLU A 24 1.04 -2.64 -2.16
CA GLU A 24 2.34 -1.97 -2.14
C GLU A 24 2.79 -1.75 -3.58
N VAL A 25 3.09 -0.50 -3.92
CA VAL A 25 3.64 -0.11 -5.22
C VAL A 25 4.99 0.56 -5.01
N GLY A 26 5.86 0.54 -6.02
CA GLY A 26 7.16 1.18 -5.94
C GLY A 26 8.24 0.28 -5.31
N ALA A 27 7.99 -0.39 -4.19
CA ALA A 27 9.01 -1.26 -3.54
C ALA A 27 9.49 -2.45 -4.40
N PHE A 28 8.71 -2.85 -5.39
CA PHE A 28 8.96 -3.99 -6.27
C PHE A 28 8.81 -3.61 -7.74
N SER A 29 9.37 -4.43 -8.64
CA SER A 29 9.16 -4.30 -10.09
C SER A 29 7.68 -4.39 -10.51
N TYR A 30 6.80 -4.91 -9.65
CA TYR A 30 5.36 -5.02 -9.86
C TYR A 30 4.58 -4.74 -8.57
N PRO A 31 3.40 -4.10 -8.65
CA PRO A 31 2.48 -3.97 -7.52
C PRO A 31 2.19 -5.31 -6.84
N ARG A 32 2.19 -5.35 -5.51
CA ARG A 32 1.83 -6.54 -4.73
C ARG A 32 0.66 -6.27 -3.82
N VAL A 33 -0.25 -7.24 -3.72
CA VAL A 33 -1.26 -7.24 -2.67
C VAL A 33 -0.57 -7.53 -1.34
N ILE A 34 -0.91 -6.74 -0.33
CA ILE A 34 -0.37 -6.90 1.03
C ILE A 34 -1.51 -6.99 2.05
N SER A 35 -1.22 -7.52 3.22
CA SER A 35 -2.15 -7.54 4.35
C SER A 35 -2.23 -6.16 5.02
N ARG A 36 -3.29 -5.91 5.80
CA ARG A 36 -3.42 -4.67 6.59
C ARG A 36 -2.27 -4.52 7.61
N ASP A 37 -1.85 -5.61 8.25
CA ASP A 37 -0.71 -5.60 9.18
C ASP A 37 0.61 -5.27 8.49
N GLN A 38 0.79 -5.67 7.22
CA GLN A 38 1.95 -5.22 6.45
C GLN A 38 1.82 -3.75 6.05
N ALA A 39 0.65 -3.32 5.58
CA ALA A 39 0.38 -1.92 5.25
C ALA A 39 0.65 -0.98 6.43
N ARG A 40 0.31 -1.39 7.67
CA ARG A 40 0.61 -0.65 8.91
C ARG A 40 2.10 -0.63 9.27
N ARG A 41 2.86 -1.65 8.89
CA ARG A 41 4.31 -1.68 9.12
C ARG A 41 5.02 -0.70 8.18
N GLU A 42 4.58 -0.64 6.92
CA GLU A 42 5.14 0.28 5.92
C GLU A 42 4.64 1.72 6.10
N LEU A 43 3.39 1.89 6.56
CA LEU A 43 2.76 3.19 6.85
C LEU A 43 2.14 3.18 8.26
N PRO A 44 2.89 3.56 9.30
CA PRO A 44 2.43 3.51 10.69
C PRO A 44 1.16 4.33 10.97
N ASP A 45 1.02 5.48 10.30
CA ASP A 45 -0.11 6.39 10.45
C ASP A 45 -1.30 6.02 9.53
N LEU A 46 -1.33 4.80 8.99
CA LEU A 46 -2.35 4.34 8.04
C LEU A 46 -3.77 4.55 8.56
N ASP A 47 -4.05 4.18 9.81
CA ASP A 47 -5.41 4.28 10.36
C ASP A 47 -5.85 5.74 10.54
N ASP A 48 -4.95 6.62 10.96
CA ASP A 48 -5.23 8.05 11.10
C ASP A 48 -5.50 8.69 9.72
N LEU A 49 -4.74 8.29 8.70
CA LEU A 49 -4.94 8.72 7.32
C LEU A 49 -6.30 8.23 6.77
N GLU A 50 -6.62 6.94 6.97
CA GLU A 50 -7.91 6.39 6.55
C GLU A 50 -9.08 7.07 7.26
N GLN A 51 -8.94 7.37 8.55
CA GLN A 51 -9.94 8.11 9.32
C GLN A 51 -10.09 9.55 8.81
N ALA A 52 -8.98 10.25 8.55
CA ALA A 52 -8.99 11.61 8.03
C ALA A 52 -9.63 11.71 6.63
N LEU A 53 -9.49 10.66 5.82
CA LEU A 53 -10.16 10.56 4.52
C LEU A 53 -11.69 10.39 4.64
N GLY A 54 -12.18 9.87 5.78
CA GLY A 54 -13.62 9.66 6.01
C GLY A 54 -14.27 8.70 5.01
N ILE A 55 -13.48 7.82 4.39
CA ILE A 55 -13.96 6.85 3.41
C ILE A 55 -14.24 5.53 4.12
N ASP A 56 -15.48 5.05 4.02
CA ASP A 56 -15.83 3.69 4.43
C ASP A 56 -15.31 2.72 3.37
N PHE A 57 -14.16 2.10 3.64
CA PHE A 57 -13.59 1.09 2.78
C PHE A 57 -14.12 -0.29 3.18
N PRO A 58 -14.52 -1.13 2.21
CA PRO A 58 -14.92 -2.50 2.52
C PRO A 58 -13.76 -3.26 3.18
N ASN A 59 -14.10 -4.25 4.01
CA ASN A 59 -13.11 -5.17 4.54
C ASN A 59 -12.68 -6.10 3.39
N PRO A 60 -11.39 -6.15 3.00
CA PRO A 60 -10.97 -7.06 1.95
C PRO A 60 -11.35 -8.49 2.31
N ALA A 61 -11.86 -9.24 1.32
CA ALA A 61 -11.95 -10.69 1.46
C ALA A 61 -10.55 -11.19 1.82
N ALA A 62 -10.44 -11.99 2.89
CA ALA A 62 -9.16 -12.49 3.37
C ALA A 62 -8.40 -13.07 2.17
N THR A 63 -7.32 -12.41 1.76
CA THR A 63 -6.45 -12.93 0.71
C THR A 63 -5.73 -14.11 1.35
N GLU A 64 -6.20 -15.33 1.05
CA GLU A 64 -5.53 -16.56 1.45
C GLU A 64 -4.11 -16.53 0.86
N GLU A 65 -3.11 -16.73 1.73
CA GLU A 65 -1.66 -16.65 1.45
C GLU A 65 -1.18 -17.67 0.41
#